data_AF-A0A113SKE7-F1
#
_entry.id   AF-A0A113SKE7-F1
#
_cell.length_a   1.000
_cell.length_b   1.000
_cell.length_c   1.000
_cell.angle_alpha   90.00
_cell.angle_beta   90.00
_cell.angle_gamma   90.00
#
_symmetry.space_group_name_H-M   'P 1'
#
loop_
_entity.id
_entity.type
_entity.pdbx_description
1 polymer ?
#
loop_
_entity_poly.entity_id
_entity_poly.type
_entity_poly.pdbx_seq_one_letter_code
_entity_poly.pdbx_strand_id
1 'polypeptide(L)' 'MAKSKNHTNHNQNRKAHRNGIKKPKSHKFMSRKGLDPKFFKNQKYCLKGIIKKKQELKEKEKEQKNQKK' A
#
# COMPACT_ATOMS: atom_id res chain seq x y z
N MET A 1 42.98 -17.69 34.40
CA MET A 1 42.15 -16.95 33.42
C MET A 1 40.89 -16.46 34.10
N ALA A 2 40.62 -15.15 34.10
CA ALA A 2 39.39 -14.61 34.68
C ALA A 2 38.23 -14.76 33.68
N LYS A 3 37.07 -15.24 34.15
CA LYS A 3 35.88 -15.38 33.29
C LYS A 3 35.27 -14.00 33.04
N SER A 4 35.03 -13.67 31.78
CA SER A 4 34.29 -12.46 31.37
C SER A 4 32.78 -12.67 31.49
N LYS A 5 32.01 -11.58 31.44
CA LYS A 5 30.54 -11.64 31.41
C LYS A 5 30.06 -12.14 30.04
N ASN A 6 29.25 -13.20 30.05
CA ASN A 6 28.81 -13.88 28.82
C ASN A 6 27.65 -13.17 28.08
N HIS A 7 26.84 -12.35 28.77
CA HIS A 7 25.70 -11.64 28.17
C HIS A 7 25.29 -10.39 28.97
N THR A 8 24.81 -9.34 28.30
CA THR A 8 24.18 -8.17 28.95
C THR A 8 23.16 -7.45 28.05
N ASN A 9 22.01 -7.12 28.63
CA ASN A 9 20.95 -6.31 27.98
C ASN A 9 20.95 -4.85 28.49
N HIS A 10 21.95 -4.45 29.30
CA HIS A 10 21.92 -3.22 30.08
C HIS A 10 21.73 -1.92 29.26
N ASN A 11 22.27 -1.86 28.04
CA ASN A 11 22.21 -0.66 27.20
C ASN A 11 21.29 -0.79 25.98
N GLN A 12 20.58 -1.92 25.79
CA GLN A 12 19.78 -2.08 24.56
C GLN A 12 18.56 -1.15 24.55
N ASN A 13 17.85 -1.04 25.68
CA ASN A 13 16.69 -0.14 25.80
C ASN A 13 17.11 1.31 25.56
N ARG A 14 18.21 1.76 26.18
CA ARG A 14 18.73 3.13 25.99
C ARG A 14 19.06 3.43 24.53
N LYS A 15 19.68 2.48 23.80
CA LYS A 15 19.95 2.61 22.36
C LYS A 15 18.66 2.65 21.53
N ALA A 16 17.70 1.77 21.83
CA ALA A 16 16.42 1.72 21.12
C ALA A 16 15.63 3.03 21.27
N HIS A 17 15.69 3.66 22.45
CA HIS A 17 15.00 4.91 22.73
C HIS A 17 15.75 6.17 22.26
N ARG A 18 17.08 6.12 22.04
CA ARG A 18 17.87 7.28 21.56
C ARG A 18 17.28 7.94 20.31
N ASN A 19 16.85 7.11 19.34
CA ASN A 19 16.19 7.58 18.11
C ASN A 19 14.66 7.33 18.12
N GLY A 20 14.16 6.77 19.22
CA GLY A 20 12.78 6.31 19.39
C GLY A 20 12.48 5.01 18.63
N ILE A 21 11.67 4.15 19.25
CA ILE A 21 11.13 2.95 18.59
C ILE A 21 10.06 3.39 17.59
N LYS A 22 10.37 3.31 16.29
CA LYS A 22 9.45 3.75 15.23
C LYS A 22 8.37 2.69 15.02
N LYS A 23 7.10 3.12 15.07
CA LYS A 23 5.95 2.29 14.70
C LYS A 23 5.84 2.21 13.17
N PRO A 24 5.26 1.12 12.62
CA PRO A 24 4.98 1.05 11.19
C PRO A 24 4.01 2.16 10.79
N LYS A 25 4.20 2.71 9.59
CA LYS A 25 3.31 3.73 9.04
C LYS A 25 2.02 3.07 8.56
N SER A 26 0.87 3.65 8.90
CA SER A 26 -0.41 3.26 8.31
C SER A 26 -0.54 3.89 6.93
N HIS A 27 -0.73 3.04 5.91
CA HIS A 27 -1.04 3.48 4.55
C HIS A 27 -2.52 3.16 4.27
N LYS A 28 -3.20 4.02 3.51
CA LYS A 28 -4.63 3.87 3.18
C LYS A 28 -4.95 2.55 2.47
N PHE A 29 -4.01 2.07 1.66
CA PHE A 29 -4.16 0.83 0.89
C PHE A 29 -3.01 -0.12 1.19
N MET A 30 -3.34 -1.31 1.68
CA MET A 30 -2.38 -2.39 1.90
C MET A 30 -2.13 -3.19 0.61
N SER A 31 -1.04 -3.96 0.60
CA SER A 31 -0.77 -4.92 -0.48
C SER A 31 -1.86 -5.99 -0.54
N ARG A 32 -2.21 -6.43 -1.75
CA ARG A 32 -3.16 -7.53 -2.00
C ARG A 32 -2.50 -8.91 -2.07
N LYS A 33 -1.17 -8.98 -1.90
CA LYS A 33 -0.42 -10.25 -1.92
C LYS A 33 -0.82 -11.10 -0.71
N GLY A 34 -1.21 -12.35 -0.96
CA GLY A 34 -1.65 -13.28 0.09
C GLY A 34 -3.12 -13.14 0.51
N LEU A 35 -3.88 -12.23 -0.09
CA LEU A 35 -5.33 -12.16 0.08
C LEU A 35 -6.04 -13.07 -0.94
N ASP A 36 -7.36 -13.23 -0.81
CA ASP A 36 -8.16 -14.15 -1.65
C ASP A 36 -7.90 -13.94 -3.16
N PRO A 37 -7.26 -14.92 -3.82
CA PRO A 37 -6.98 -14.84 -5.25
C PRO A 37 -8.23 -14.78 -6.12
N LYS A 38 -9.34 -15.41 -5.70
CA LYS A 38 -10.58 -15.50 -6.51
C LYS A 38 -11.29 -14.16 -6.51
N PHE A 39 -11.55 -13.58 -5.34
CA PHE A 39 -12.16 -12.26 -5.22
C PHE A 39 -11.34 -11.18 -5.91
N PHE A 40 -10.03 -11.15 -5.67
CA PHE A 40 -9.19 -10.08 -6.21
C PHE A 40 -8.90 -10.21 -7.71
N LYS A 41 -8.94 -11.42 -8.29
CA LYS A 41 -8.96 -11.62 -9.74
C LYS A 41 -10.24 -11.05 -10.35
N ASN A 42 -11.40 -11.32 -9.76
CA ASN A 42 -12.67 -10.75 -10.21
C ASN A 42 -12.66 -9.21 -10.11
N GLN A 43 -12.27 -8.67 -8.95
CA GLN A 43 -12.21 -7.22 -8.74
C GLN A 43 -11.29 -6.52 -9.76
N LYS A 44 -10.18 -7.15 -10.16
CA LYS A 44 -9.30 -6.64 -11.23
C LYS A 44 -10.05 -6.48 -12.55
N TYR A 45 -10.85 -7.47 -12.95
CA TYR A 45 -11.65 -7.40 -14.18
C TYR A 45 -12.77 -6.37 -14.08
N CYS A 46 -13.47 -6.27 -12.95
CA CYS A 46 -14.48 -5.24 -12.72
C CYS A 46 -13.89 -3.83 -12.85
N LEU A 47 -12.74 -3.57 -12.21
CA LEU A 47 -12.06 -2.27 -12.31
C LEU A 47 -11.64 -1.96 -13.74
N LYS A 48 -11.15 -2.96 -14.50
CA LYS A 48 -10.83 -2.78 -15.92
C LYS A 48 -12.06 -2.37 -16.74
N GLY A 49 -13.21 -2.99 -16.48
CA GLY A 49 -14.49 -2.63 -17.11
C GLY A 49 -14.95 -1.22 -16.77
N ILE A 50 -14.86 -0.82 -15.49
CA ILE A 50 -15.20 0.54 -15.03
C ILE A 50 -14.30 1.59 -15.70
N ILE A 51 -13.00 1.33 -15.80
CA ILE A 51 -12.05 2.25 -16.45
C ILE A 51 -12.39 2.42 -17.92
N LYS A 52 -12.66 1.32 -18.65
CA LYS A 52 -13.07 1.39 -20.06
C LYS A 52 -14.35 2.20 -20.22
N LYS A 53 -15.37 1.93 -19.40
CA LYS A 53 -16.64 2.67 -19.47
C LYS A 53 -16.45 4.17 -19.20
N LYS A 54 -15.59 4.51 -18.23
CA LYS A 54 -15.25 5.89 -17.91
C LYS A 54 -14.55 6.59 -19.09
N GLN A 55 -13.70 5.88 -19.83
CA GLN A 55 -13.05 6.42 -21.03
C GLN A 55 -14.07 6.69 -22.13
N GLU A 56 -14.94 5.72 -22.44
CA GLU A 56 -16.01 5.87 -23.43
C GLU A 56 -16.93 7.07 -23.11
N LEU A 57 -17.33 7.24 -21.85
CA LEU A 57 -18.14 8.39 -21.42
C LEU A 57 -17.40 9.70 -21.64
N LYS A 58 -16.11 9.75 -21.30
CA LYS A 58 -15.27 10.94 -21.48
C LYS A 58 -15.08 11.31 -22.95
N GLU A 59 -14.98 10.32 -23.84
CA GLU A 59 -14.88 10.54 -25.29
C GLU A 59 -16.19 11.10 -25.85
N LYS A 60 -17.33 10.49 -25.49
CA LYS A 60 -18.65 10.99 -25.87
C LYS A 60 -18.90 12.42 -25.40
N GLU A 61 -18.53 12.75 -24.17
CA GLU A 61 -18.63 14.12 -23.65
C GLU A 61 -17.77 15.11 -24.45
N LYS A 62 -16.59 14.69 -24.91
CA LYS A 62 -15.72 15.54 -25.75
C LYS A 62 -16.30 15.74 -27.13
N GLU A 63 -16.82 14.69 -27.76
CA GLU A 63 -17.47 14.77 -29.07
C GLU A 63 -18.67 15.72 -29.04
N GLN A 64 -19.53 15.58 -28.02
CA GLN A 64 -20.67 16.48 -27.82
C GLN A 64 -20.24 17.93 -27.62
N LYS A 65 -19.14 18.19 -26.91
CA LYS A 65 -18.60 19.55 -26.75
C LYS A 65 -18.05 20.11 -28.06
N ASN A 66 -17.39 19.29 -28.87
CA ASN A 66 -16.86 19.70 -30.16
C ASN A 66 -17.97 19.96 -31.19
N GLN A 67 -19.06 19.18 -31.17
CA GLN A 67 -20.23 19.40 -32.03
C GLN A 67 -21.03 20.66 -31.66
N LYS A 68 -20.95 21.09 -30.40
CA LYS A 68 -21.61 22.31 -29.89
C LYS A 68 -20.77 23.58 -30.05
N LYS A 69 -19.53 23.45 -30.53
CA LYS A 69 -18.61 24.56 -30.79
C LYS A 69 -18.68 24.94 -32.26
#